data_AF-A0A948KVN5-F1
#
_entry.id   AF-A0A948KVN5-F1
#
_cell.length_a   1.000
_cell.length_b   1.000
_cell.length_c   1.000
_cell.angle_alpha   90.00
_cell.angle_beta   90.00
_cell.angle_gamma   90.00
#
_symmetry.space_group_name_H-M   'P 1'
#
loop_
_entity.id
_entity.type
_entity.pdbx_description
1 polymer ?
#
loop_
_entity_poly.entity_id
_entity_poly.type
_entity_poly.pdbx_seq_one_letter_code
_entity_poly.pdbx_strand_id
1 'polypeptide(L)'
;MTNWPQLDYLGWRETCSALHLYLQVAGKYRLAHTPWLNHSWHATFYVTPMGLASSPIPDGPGIEILFDLKNHLVVGTCGHGHKASFPLEAMTVADFHGKFVDLVTELGGTPTFNGEPNEVPNPVPFAEDHRGRPYDRESVEGFHKALVAIDRVFGRFRTSFLGKSSPVHLFWGSFDLAVTRFSGRRAPLHPGGIPALPIEVAQEAYDREVASVGFWPGGGGLDYPAFYAYAYPAPSGFKAAPVQPAGAFWHDTLGEFILPYAAVQSATDPDAALTAFLHSTYDAAADLGGWDRDLLECGPGHPRQVRPHDAGHHYALPTVSDEVIEREDGPTKGRYRLVIDGVEAEMTYSRINSKLIVIDHTGVPEALRGRKVGERLVRHAVEDARRDGVSIIPLCPFAKAQINRHPEWQDVLQRSGA
;
A
#
# COMPACT_ATOMS: atom_id res chain seq x y z
N MET A 1 -17.44 -3.38 -18.46
CA MET A 1 -16.28 -2.60 -18.95
C MET A 1 -15.38 -2.37 -17.76
N THR A 2 -14.10 -2.69 -17.87
CA THR A 2 -13.14 -2.56 -16.76
C THR A 2 -12.89 -1.07 -16.47
N ASN A 3 -12.93 -0.68 -15.19
CA ASN A 3 -12.67 0.70 -14.74
C ASN A 3 -11.17 1.07 -14.75
N TRP A 4 -10.35 0.30 -15.46
CA TRP A 4 -8.89 0.39 -15.48
C TRP A 4 -8.44 0.71 -16.91
N PRO A 5 -8.01 1.96 -17.22
CA PRO A 5 -7.63 2.35 -18.57
C PRO A 5 -6.33 1.67 -19.00
N GLN A 6 -6.07 1.61 -20.30
CA GLN A 6 -4.73 1.26 -20.78
C GLN A 6 -3.80 2.46 -20.59
N LEU A 7 -2.57 2.18 -20.14
CA LEU A 7 -1.53 3.18 -19.99
C LEU A 7 -0.32 2.77 -20.83
N ASP A 8 0.00 3.56 -21.85
CA ASP A 8 1.21 3.39 -22.67
C ASP A 8 2.24 4.44 -22.27
N TYR A 9 3.11 4.11 -21.32
CA TYR A 9 4.15 5.03 -20.85
C TYR A 9 5.03 5.56 -21.98
N LEU A 10 5.42 4.71 -22.93
CA LEU A 10 6.33 5.11 -24.00
C LEU A 10 5.69 6.15 -24.94
N GLY A 11 4.40 6.02 -25.22
CA GLY A 11 3.63 6.93 -26.06
C GLY A 11 3.52 8.35 -25.49
N TRP A 12 3.43 8.50 -24.17
CA TRP A 12 3.22 9.80 -23.50
C TRP A 12 4.36 10.25 -22.58
N ARG A 13 5.51 9.58 -22.57
CA ARG A 13 6.63 9.83 -21.63
C ARG A 13 7.04 11.30 -21.54
N GLU A 14 6.99 12.04 -22.65
CA GLU A 14 7.35 13.45 -22.70
C GLU A 14 6.29 14.34 -22.02
N THR A 15 5.00 14.00 -22.19
CA THR A 15 3.89 14.63 -21.47
C THR A 15 3.92 14.26 -19.99
N CYS A 16 4.23 13.01 -19.66
CA CYS A 16 4.43 12.52 -18.29
C CYS A 16 5.55 13.31 -17.60
N SER A 17 6.70 13.49 -18.26
CA SER A 17 7.81 14.30 -17.76
C SER A 17 7.45 15.78 -17.60
N ALA A 18 6.69 16.35 -18.53
CA ALA A 18 6.19 17.73 -18.39
C ALA A 18 5.30 17.88 -17.15
N LEU A 19 4.30 17.00 -17.00
CA LEU A 19 3.35 17.02 -15.89
C LEU A 19 4.05 16.81 -14.54
N HIS A 20 5.05 15.92 -14.49
CA HIS A 20 5.92 15.73 -13.32
C HIS A 20 6.58 17.05 -12.89
N LEU A 21 7.26 17.73 -13.81
CA LEU A 21 7.95 19.00 -13.51
C LEU A 21 6.97 20.13 -13.17
N TYR A 22 5.80 20.17 -13.80
CA TYR A 22 4.74 21.14 -13.49
C TYR A 22 4.20 20.94 -12.06
N LEU A 23 3.98 19.69 -11.64
CA LEU A 23 3.62 19.37 -10.27
C LEU A 23 4.75 19.68 -9.28
N GLN A 24 6.02 19.55 -9.68
CA GLN A 24 7.13 19.97 -8.81
C GLN A 24 7.12 21.48 -8.55
N VAL A 25 6.85 22.32 -9.56
CA VAL A 25 6.74 23.78 -9.38
C VAL A 25 5.67 24.11 -8.32
N ALA A 26 4.47 23.57 -8.49
CA ALA A 26 3.39 23.80 -7.52
C ALA A 26 3.66 23.14 -6.15
N GLY A 27 4.31 21.98 -6.15
CA GLY A 27 4.70 21.25 -4.96
C GLY A 27 5.78 21.96 -4.13
N LYS A 28 6.75 22.61 -4.78
CA LYS A 28 7.79 23.43 -4.16
C LYS A 28 7.20 24.69 -3.53
N TYR A 29 6.21 25.31 -4.17
CA TYR A 29 5.43 26.38 -3.55
C TYR A 29 4.69 25.87 -2.30
N ARG A 30 3.98 24.74 -2.39
CA ARG A 30 3.30 24.15 -1.23
C ARG A 30 4.28 23.83 -0.08
N LEU A 31 5.45 23.26 -0.41
CA LEU A 31 6.52 22.95 0.54
C LEU A 31 7.07 24.19 1.25
N ALA A 32 7.27 25.29 0.52
CA ALA A 32 7.82 26.52 1.08
C ALA A 32 6.83 27.27 2.00
N HIS A 33 5.53 27.13 1.74
CA HIS A 33 4.50 27.95 2.38
C HIS A 33 3.60 27.22 3.38
N THR A 34 3.74 25.90 3.54
CA THR A 34 2.93 25.11 4.50
C THR A 34 3.80 24.65 5.66
N PRO A 35 3.35 24.76 6.93
CA PRO A 35 4.10 24.24 8.07
C PRO A 35 4.49 22.77 7.88
N TRP A 36 5.73 22.45 8.25
CA TRP A 36 6.26 21.10 8.05
C TRP A 36 5.47 20.08 8.87
N LEU A 37 4.67 19.27 8.17
CA LEU A 37 4.08 18.05 8.72
C LEU A 37 5.06 16.90 8.53
N ASN A 38 5.11 16.03 9.52
CA ASN A 38 5.98 14.85 9.53
C ASN A 38 5.89 14.06 8.22
N HIS A 39 7.06 13.61 7.77
CA HIS A 39 7.31 12.82 6.57
C HIS A 39 6.95 13.59 5.29
N SER A 40 7.12 14.92 5.35
CA SER A 40 6.80 15.86 4.27
C SER A 40 5.37 15.77 3.72
N TRP A 41 4.41 15.21 4.46
CA TRP A 41 3.04 14.97 3.98
C TRP A 41 2.27 16.26 3.65
N HIS A 42 2.71 17.39 4.20
CA HIS A 42 2.21 18.73 3.89
C HIS A 42 2.56 19.23 2.48
N ALA A 43 3.34 18.51 1.66
CA ALA A 43 3.76 18.94 0.32
C ALA A 43 3.11 18.17 -0.86
N THR A 44 2.42 17.06 -0.62
CA THR A 44 1.73 16.17 -1.59
C THR A 44 0.48 16.75 -2.32
N PHE A 45 -0.09 16.00 -3.27
CA PHE A 45 -1.39 16.28 -3.90
C PHE A 45 -2.38 15.11 -3.70
N TYR A 46 -3.68 15.37 -3.82
CA TYR A 46 -4.74 14.39 -3.63
C TYR A 46 -5.56 14.19 -4.89
N VAL A 47 -5.92 12.93 -5.19
CA VAL A 47 -6.76 12.60 -6.32
C VAL A 47 -8.19 13.12 -6.08
N THR A 48 -8.73 13.84 -7.06
CA THR A 48 -10.10 14.35 -7.06
C THR A 48 -10.83 13.89 -8.32
N PRO A 49 -12.16 14.02 -8.39
CA PRO A 49 -12.91 13.73 -9.63
C PRO A 49 -12.50 14.59 -10.85
N MET A 50 -11.78 15.69 -10.64
CA MET A 50 -11.31 16.61 -11.69
C MET A 50 -9.82 16.46 -12.02
N GLY A 51 -9.01 15.95 -11.09
CA GLY A 51 -7.57 15.85 -11.28
C GLY A 51 -6.81 15.69 -9.97
N LEU A 52 -5.83 16.57 -9.73
CA LEU A 52 -4.97 16.55 -8.54
C LEU A 52 -5.05 17.89 -7.79
N ALA A 53 -5.45 17.87 -6.53
CA ALA A 53 -5.63 19.07 -5.72
C ALA A 53 -4.68 19.12 -4.51
N SER A 54 -4.22 20.30 -4.15
CA SER A 54 -3.56 20.54 -2.88
C SER A 54 -4.60 20.64 -1.76
N SER A 55 -4.16 20.48 -0.50
CA SER A 55 -4.91 21.11 0.61
C SER A 55 -4.76 22.64 0.53
N PRO A 56 -5.51 23.41 1.33
CA PRO A 56 -5.24 24.84 1.49
C PRO A 56 -3.77 25.08 1.87
N ILE A 57 -3.11 25.96 1.14
CA ILE A 57 -1.75 26.45 1.35
C ILE A 57 -1.87 27.75 2.15
N PRO A 58 -1.30 27.87 3.35
CA PRO A 58 -1.49 29.02 4.23
C PRO A 58 -0.59 30.19 3.83
N ASP A 59 -0.78 30.70 2.63
CA ASP A 59 -0.11 31.86 2.07
C ASP A 59 -1.13 32.91 1.64
N GLY A 60 -0.88 34.18 1.99
CA GLY A 60 -1.84 35.27 1.83
C GLY A 60 -3.25 34.91 2.36
N PRO A 61 -4.30 34.96 1.53
CA PRO A 61 -5.67 34.60 1.92
C PRO A 61 -5.91 33.10 2.11
N GLY A 62 -4.89 32.26 1.93
CA GLY A 62 -5.03 30.82 1.75
C GLY A 62 -5.32 30.48 0.29
N ILE A 63 -4.61 29.51 -0.28
CA ILE A 63 -4.72 29.15 -1.71
C ILE A 63 -4.87 27.63 -1.85
N GLU A 64 -5.84 27.20 -2.64
CA GLU A 64 -5.93 25.83 -3.17
C GLU A 64 -5.43 25.82 -4.61
N ILE A 65 -4.61 24.85 -4.97
CA ILE A 65 -4.17 24.60 -6.36
C ILE A 65 -4.78 23.28 -6.83
N LEU A 66 -5.49 23.32 -7.95
CA LEU A 66 -6.04 22.18 -8.66
C LEU A 66 -5.40 22.09 -10.04
N PHE A 67 -4.72 20.97 -10.33
CA PHE A 67 -4.47 20.53 -11.69
C PHE A 67 -5.74 19.84 -12.17
N ASP A 68 -6.58 20.59 -12.90
CA ASP A 68 -7.80 20.06 -13.53
C ASP A 68 -7.39 19.31 -14.79
N LEU A 69 -7.25 18.00 -14.66
CA LEU A 69 -6.76 17.11 -15.73
C LEU A 69 -7.85 16.78 -16.75
N LYS A 70 -9.12 17.13 -16.48
CA LYS A 70 -10.24 16.96 -17.42
C LYS A 70 -10.43 18.17 -18.32
N ASN A 71 -10.38 19.37 -17.75
CA ASN A 71 -10.47 20.60 -18.53
C ASN A 71 -9.08 21.06 -19.01
N HIS A 72 -8.02 20.43 -18.53
CA HIS A 72 -6.62 20.76 -18.79
C HIS A 72 -6.30 22.20 -18.41
N LEU A 73 -6.48 22.50 -17.13
CA LEU A 73 -6.20 23.80 -16.52
C LEU A 73 -5.38 23.59 -15.24
N VAL A 74 -4.55 24.58 -14.91
CA VAL A 74 -4.17 24.82 -13.51
C VAL A 74 -5.12 25.89 -12.98
N VAL A 75 -5.83 25.57 -11.91
CA VAL A 75 -6.80 26.46 -11.28
C VAL A 75 -6.32 26.74 -9.87
N GLY A 76 -6.22 28.01 -9.51
CA GLY A 76 -6.02 28.43 -8.14
C GLY A 76 -7.29 29.07 -7.58
N THR A 77 -7.65 28.73 -6.34
CA THR A 77 -8.77 29.34 -5.62
C THR A 77 -8.26 29.92 -4.31
N CYS A 78 -8.48 31.22 -4.09
CA CYS A 78 -8.08 31.86 -2.83
C CYS A 78 -9.18 31.72 -1.76
N GLY A 79 -8.85 31.90 -0.47
CA GLY A 79 -9.78 31.74 0.65
C GLY A 79 -11.00 32.66 0.66
N HIS A 80 -11.00 33.71 -0.18
CA HIS A 80 -12.16 34.60 -0.38
C HIS A 80 -13.03 34.19 -1.59
N GLY A 81 -12.70 33.07 -2.25
CA GLY A 81 -13.46 32.51 -3.37
C GLY A 81 -13.08 33.05 -4.75
N HIS A 82 -12.12 33.98 -4.85
CA HIS A 82 -11.58 34.40 -6.14
C HIS A 82 -10.81 33.23 -6.79
N LYS A 83 -11.00 33.07 -8.10
CA LYS A 83 -10.42 31.99 -8.90
C LYS A 83 -9.69 32.59 -10.10
N ALA A 84 -8.51 32.04 -10.35
CA ALA A 84 -7.70 32.32 -11.52
C ALA A 84 -7.20 30.99 -12.10
N SER A 85 -6.88 30.97 -13.39
CA SER A 85 -6.45 29.73 -14.06
C SER A 85 -5.69 29.99 -15.35
N PHE A 86 -4.87 29.03 -15.76
CA PHE A 86 -4.23 29.00 -17.06
C PHE A 86 -4.25 27.58 -17.67
N PRO A 87 -4.15 27.44 -19.00
CA PRO A 87 -4.23 26.13 -19.65
C PRO A 87 -3.02 25.24 -19.37
N LEU A 88 -3.28 23.94 -19.24
CA LEU A 88 -2.30 22.88 -19.41
C LEU A 88 -2.27 22.50 -20.89
N GLU A 89 -1.14 22.79 -21.52
CA GLU A 89 -0.90 22.62 -22.95
C GLU A 89 0.59 22.41 -23.23
N ALA A 90 0.96 22.25 -24.50
CA ALA A 90 2.36 22.11 -24.87
C ALA A 90 3.11 23.41 -24.59
N MET A 91 4.05 23.37 -23.65
CA MET A 91 4.86 24.53 -23.23
C MET A 91 6.20 24.10 -22.65
N THR A 92 7.10 25.06 -22.41
CA THR A 92 8.33 24.82 -21.66
C THR A 92 8.05 24.79 -20.16
N VAL A 93 9.00 24.29 -19.36
CA VAL A 93 8.88 24.34 -17.90
C VAL A 93 9.07 25.76 -17.39
N ALA A 94 9.91 26.56 -18.06
CA ALA A 94 10.06 27.98 -17.77
C ALA A 94 8.75 28.77 -17.98
N ASP A 95 8.01 28.50 -19.05
CA ASP A 95 6.71 29.14 -19.30
C ASP A 95 5.67 28.73 -18.26
N PHE A 96 5.61 27.45 -17.90
CA PHE A 96 4.74 26.97 -16.83
C PHE A 96 5.07 27.65 -15.51
N HIS A 97 6.35 27.71 -15.15
CA HIS A 97 6.84 28.38 -13.95
C HIS A 97 6.41 29.85 -13.91
N GLY A 98 6.60 30.61 -14.99
CA GLY A 98 6.14 32.00 -15.09
C GLY A 98 4.63 32.15 -14.89
N LYS A 99 3.84 31.35 -15.61
CA LYS A 99 2.36 31.35 -15.47
C LYS A 99 1.91 30.99 -14.05
N PHE A 100 2.61 30.07 -13.38
CA PHE A 100 2.31 29.69 -12.00
C PHE A 100 2.65 30.81 -11.00
N VAL A 101 3.78 31.50 -11.19
CA VAL A 101 4.14 32.69 -10.41
C VAL A 101 3.08 33.79 -10.56
N ASP A 102 2.62 34.04 -11.78
CA ASP A 102 1.56 35.02 -12.05
C ASP A 102 0.24 34.61 -11.37
N LEU A 103 -0.14 33.33 -11.48
CA LEU A 103 -1.34 32.78 -10.84
C LEU A 103 -1.33 32.99 -9.32
N VAL A 104 -0.24 32.62 -8.64
CA VAL A 104 -0.11 32.79 -7.19
C VAL A 104 -0.15 34.27 -6.81
N THR A 105 0.54 35.13 -7.57
CA THR A 105 0.54 36.58 -7.35
C THR A 105 -0.87 37.16 -7.45
N GLU A 106 -1.63 36.81 -8.49
CA GLU A 106 -3.00 37.26 -8.73
C GLU A 106 -3.94 36.86 -7.57
N LEU A 107 -3.75 35.67 -7.02
CA LEU A 107 -4.53 35.16 -5.89
C LEU A 107 -4.15 35.77 -4.54
N GLY A 108 -3.14 36.66 -4.51
CA GLY A 108 -2.66 37.35 -3.31
C GLY A 108 -1.67 36.53 -2.48
N GLY A 109 -1.07 35.49 -3.06
CA GLY A 109 0.04 34.75 -2.47
C GLY A 109 1.41 35.38 -2.75
N THR A 110 2.43 34.82 -2.14
CA THR A 110 3.85 35.18 -2.30
C THR A 110 4.56 34.03 -3.02
N PRO A 111 4.84 34.10 -4.33
CA PRO A 111 5.38 32.98 -5.11
C PRO A 111 6.90 32.77 -4.88
N THR A 112 7.31 32.52 -3.63
CA THR A 112 8.72 32.34 -3.25
C THR A 112 9.02 30.89 -2.88
N PHE A 113 9.76 30.19 -3.73
CA PHE A 113 10.14 28.79 -3.49
C PHE A 113 11.44 28.45 -4.21
N ASN A 114 12.09 27.36 -3.79
CA ASN A 114 13.29 26.86 -4.46
C ASN A 114 12.93 26.40 -5.89
N GLY A 115 13.63 26.95 -6.89
CA GLY A 115 13.37 26.71 -8.32
C GLY A 115 14.08 25.50 -8.92
N GLU A 116 14.70 24.63 -8.11
CA GLU A 116 15.41 23.44 -8.59
C GLU A 116 14.51 22.19 -8.46
N PRO A 117 14.38 21.36 -9.52
CA PRO A 117 13.73 20.06 -9.41
C PRO A 117 14.43 19.13 -8.40
N ASN A 118 13.65 18.34 -7.66
CA ASN A 118 14.14 17.25 -6.81
C ASN A 118 13.91 15.90 -7.50
N GLU A 119 14.68 14.88 -7.11
CA GLU A 119 14.49 13.47 -7.51
C GLU A 119 14.61 13.22 -9.02
N VAL A 120 15.15 14.19 -9.75
CA VAL A 120 15.47 14.13 -11.17
C VAL A 120 16.99 14.17 -11.32
N PRO A 121 17.60 13.26 -12.10
CA PRO A 121 19.05 13.30 -12.33
C PRO A 121 19.43 14.51 -13.18
N ASN A 122 20.46 15.25 -12.76
CA ASN A 122 20.98 16.46 -13.43
C ASN A 122 19.87 17.50 -13.72
N PRO A 123 19.20 18.01 -12.67
CA PRO A 123 18.03 18.87 -12.85
C PRO A 123 18.43 20.22 -13.47
N VAL A 124 17.61 20.70 -14.41
CA VAL A 124 17.67 22.07 -14.92
C VAL A 124 16.73 22.93 -14.07
N PRO A 125 17.14 24.10 -13.57
CA PRO A 125 16.25 25.00 -12.83
C PRO A 125 14.98 25.31 -13.63
N PHE A 126 13.81 25.36 -12.98
CA PHE A 126 12.52 25.48 -13.67
C PHE A 126 12.46 26.70 -14.60
N ALA A 127 12.98 27.84 -14.14
CA ALA A 127 12.98 29.10 -14.90
C ALA A 127 13.94 29.08 -16.12
N GLU A 128 14.87 28.13 -16.18
CA GLU A 128 15.88 27.99 -17.24
C GLU A 128 15.56 26.86 -18.22
N ASP A 129 14.60 25.99 -17.88
CA ASP A 129 14.21 24.87 -18.73
C ASP A 129 13.26 25.32 -19.85
N HIS A 130 13.87 25.83 -20.92
CA HIS A 130 13.23 26.28 -22.15
C HIS A 130 13.00 25.16 -23.18
N ARG A 131 13.16 23.87 -22.80
CA ARG A 131 12.87 22.76 -23.71
C ARG A 131 11.35 22.63 -23.87
N GLY A 132 10.89 22.78 -25.12
CA GLY A 132 9.48 22.54 -25.47
C GLY A 132 9.10 21.08 -25.21
N ARG A 133 7.95 20.87 -24.57
CA ARG A 133 7.40 19.55 -24.28
C ARG A 133 5.98 19.41 -24.83
N PRO A 134 5.63 18.28 -25.44
CA PRO A 134 4.27 18.02 -25.92
C PRO A 134 3.33 17.77 -24.73
N TYR A 135 2.05 18.03 -24.95
CA TYR A 135 1.00 17.75 -23.98
C TYR A 135 -0.15 16.99 -24.65
N ASP A 136 -0.18 15.67 -24.42
CA ASP A 136 -1.27 14.81 -24.87
C ASP A 136 -2.41 14.76 -23.84
N ARG A 137 -3.55 15.32 -24.22
CA ARG A 137 -4.76 15.40 -23.39
C ARG A 137 -5.34 14.02 -23.10
N GLU A 138 -5.36 13.13 -24.09
CA GLU A 138 -5.97 11.81 -23.96
C GLU A 138 -5.18 10.95 -22.96
N SER A 139 -3.85 10.95 -23.07
CA SER A 139 -2.99 10.23 -22.11
C SER A 139 -3.11 10.79 -20.68
N VAL A 140 -3.22 12.12 -20.52
CA VAL A 140 -3.42 12.73 -19.20
C VAL A 140 -4.76 12.33 -18.58
N GLU A 141 -5.83 12.28 -19.37
CA GLU A 141 -7.11 11.75 -18.90
C GLU A 141 -7.04 10.26 -18.55
N GLY A 142 -6.31 9.47 -19.35
CA GLY A 142 -6.06 8.05 -19.09
C GLY A 142 -5.34 7.85 -17.75
N PHE A 143 -4.29 8.63 -17.51
CA PHE A 143 -3.58 8.66 -16.23
C PHE A 143 -4.51 9.04 -15.07
N HIS A 144 -5.32 10.10 -15.22
CA HIS A 144 -6.28 10.50 -14.18
C HIS A 144 -7.29 9.38 -13.87
N LYS A 145 -7.84 8.73 -14.90
CA LYS A 145 -8.75 7.58 -14.74
C LYS A 145 -8.07 6.44 -13.99
N ALA A 146 -6.79 6.17 -14.25
CA ALA A 146 -6.01 5.18 -13.51
C ALA A 146 -5.83 5.59 -12.04
N LEU A 147 -5.44 6.83 -11.76
CA LEU A 147 -5.30 7.33 -10.38
C LEU A 147 -6.59 7.20 -9.58
N VAL A 148 -7.75 7.49 -10.17
CA VAL A 148 -9.06 7.32 -9.51
C VAL A 148 -9.34 5.85 -9.17
N ALA A 149 -8.98 4.92 -10.07
CA ALA A 149 -9.14 3.49 -9.82
C ALA A 149 -8.21 3.00 -8.69
N ILE A 150 -6.96 3.47 -8.69
CA ILE A 150 -5.94 3.12 -7.70
C ILE A 150 -6.29 3.69 -6.33
N ASP A 151 -6.67 4.97 -6.25
CA ASP A 151 -7.05 5.66 -5.02
C ASP A 151 -8.17 4.91 -4.27
N ARG A 152 -9.16 4.37 -5.01
CA ARG A 152 -10.21 3.51 -4.43
C ARG A 152 -9.64 2.26 -3.76
N VAL A 153 -8.68 1.59 -4.38
CA VAL A 153 -8.09 0.36 -3.83
C VAL A 153 -7.16 0.69 -2.65
N PHE A 154 -6.32 1.70 -2.79
CA PHE A 154 -5.43 2.17 -1.72
C PHE A 154 -6.23 2.68 -0.52
N GLY A 155 -7.34 3.38 -0.76
CA GLY A 155 -8.26 3.84 0.28
C GLY A 155 -8.88 2.68 1.06
N ARG A 156 -9.28 1.59 0.38
CA ARG A 156 -9.76 0.36 1.03
C ARG A 156 -8.67 -0.36 1.81
N PHE A 157 -7.47 -0.48 1.24
CA PHE A 157 -6.29 -1.02 1.92
C PHE A 157 -6.06 -0.29 3.24
N ARG A 158 -6.11 1.04 3.28
CA ARG A 158 -5.93 1.82 4.52
C ARG A 158 -6.92 1.48 5.63
N THR A 159 -8.12 1.03 5.29
CA THR A 159 -9.15 0.79 6.31
C THR A 159 -8.78 -0.32 7.27
N SER A 160 -7.93 -1.29 6.90
CA SER A 160 -7.58 -2.42 7.77
C SER A 160 -6.41 -2.14 8.72
N PHE A 161 -6.07 -0.87 8.96
CA PHE A 161 -4.92 -0.45 9.77
C PHE A 161 -5.31 0.63 10.77
N LEU A 162 -4.97 0.43 12.04
CA LEU A 162 -5.23 1.33 13.17
C LEU A 162 -4.05 2.25 13.48
N GLY A 163 -2.82 1.81 13.16
CA GLY A 163 -1.60 2.58 13.39
C GLY A 163 -1.51 3.84 12.52
N LYS A 164 -0.43 4.61 12.69
CA LYS A 164 -0.14 5.76 11.81
C LYS A 164 -0.07 5.26 10.37
N SER A 165 -0.80 5.90 9.47
CA SER A 165 -0.75 5.64 8.03
C SER A 165 -0.92 6.95 7.26
N SER A 166 -0.15 7.12 6.19
CA SER A 166 -0.28 8.29 5.31
C SER A 166 -1.67 8.33 4.69
N PRO A 167 -2.17 9.50 4.26
CA PRO A 167 -3.22 9.55 3.25
C PRO A 167 -2.83 8.79 1.97
N VAL A 168 -3.80 8.51 1.10
CA VAL A 168 -3.47 8.23 -0.30
C VAL A 168 -3.16 9.57 -0.95
N HIS A 169 -1.92 9.73 -1.42
CA HIS A 169 -1.45 11.03 -1.88
C HIS A 169 -0.31 10.89 -2.88
N LEU A 170 -0.15 11.92 -3.71
CA LEU A 170 0.85 11.98 -4.77
C LEU A 170 2.06 12.80 -4.32
N PHE A 171 3.24 12.16 -4.33
CA PHE A 171 4.51 12.85 -4.17
C PHE A 171 4.96 13.37 -5.53
N TRP A 172 5.10 14.70 -5.65
CA TRP A 172 5.55 15.32 -6.90
C TRP A 172 7.05 15.13 -7.15
N GLY A 173 7.85 14.82 -6.11
CA GLY A 173 9.29 14.53 -6.25
C GLY A 173 9.52 13.31 -7.14
N SER A 174 9.00 12.16 -6.71
CA SER A 174 9.09 10.87 -7.41
C SER A 174 7.96 10.60 -8.41
N PHE A 175 6.94 11.47 -8.47
CA PHE A 175 5.75 11.36 -9.34
C PHE A 175 4.97 10.05 -9.17
N ASP A 176 4.78 9.65 -7.92
CA ASP A 176 4.03 8.46 -7.52
C ASP A 176 2.82 8.80 -6.67
N LEU A 177 1.80 7.95 -6.78
CA LEU A 177 0.73 7.87 -5.79
C LEU A 177 1.09 6.79 -4.77
N ALA A 178 1.11 7.12 -3.48
CA ALA A 178 1.54 6.20 -2.43
C ALA A 178 0.59 6.15 -1.24
N VAL A 179 0.72 5.05 -0.49
CA VAL A 179 0.21 4.90 0.86
C VAL A 179 1.20 4.11 1.71
N THR A 180 1.48 4.63 2.90
CA THR A 180 2.48 4.08 3.81
C THR A 180 1.86 3.73 5.16
N ARG A 181 2.24 2.59 5.72
CA ARG A 181 1.91 2.13 7.07
C ARG A 181 3.16 2.12 7.93
N PHE A 182 2.98 2.38 9.23
CA PHE A 182 4.09 2.54 10.18
C PHE A 182 3.94 1.57 11.34
N SER A 183 5.04 0.94 11.74
CA SER A 183 5.05 0.06 12.93
C SER A 183 4.95 0.84 14.24
N GLY A 184 5.28 2.15 14.20
CA GLY A 184 5.45 3.01 15.38
C GLY A 184 6.87 2.99 15.97
N ARG A 185 7.69 2.00 15.62
CA ARG A 185 9.09 1.91 16.07
C ARG A 185 10.00 2.83 15.25
N ARG A 186 11.11 3.25 15.86
CA ARG A 186 12.15 4.06 15.21
C ARG A 186 12.92 3.21 14.20
N ALA A 187 13.26 3.80 13.06
CA ALA A 187 14.18 3.21 12.09
C ALA A 187 15.60 3.79 12.26
N PRO A 188 16.63 3.10 11.71
CA PRO A 188 17.94 3.71 11.48
C PRO A 188 17.84 4.96 10.59
N LEU A 189 18.91 5.77 10.56
CA LEU A 189 18.96 6.92 9.65
C LEU A 189 19.01 6.45 8.19
N HIS A 190 18.20 7.09 7.34
CA HIS A 190 18.24 6.86 5.91
C HIS A 190 19.63 7.21 5.35
N PRO A 191 20.23 6.36 4.49
CA PRO A 191 21.57 6.59 3.94
C PRO A 191 21.62 7.74 2.92
N GLY A 192 20.47 8.27 2.51
CA GLY A 192 20.35 9.26 1.44
C GLY A 192 20.48 8.61 0.07
N GLY A 193 21.11 9.29 -0.88
CA GLY A 193 21.35 8.77 -2.23
C GLY A 193 20.22 9.02 -3.24
N ILE A 194 19.16 9.71 -2.82
CA ILE A 194 18.07 10.14 -3.71
C ILE A 194 18.56 11.39 -4.49
N PRO A 195 18.49 11.40 -5.84
CA PRO A 195 19.00 12.51 -6.64
C PRO A 195 18.38 13.86 -6.25
N ALA A 196 19.21 14.89 -6.08
CA ALA A 196 18.76 16.26 -5.78
C ALA A 196 17.77 16.36 -4.60
N LEU A 197 17.83 15.44 -3.62
CA LEU A 197 17.02 15.50 -2.40
C LEU A 197 17.95 15.67 -1.19
N PRO A 198 17.74 16.69 -0.33
CA PRO A 198 18.53 16.83 0.89
C PRO A 198 18.40 15.60 1.79
N ILE A 199 19.52 15.16 2.39
CA ILE A 199 19.56 13.95 3.20
C ILE A 199 18.66 14.05 4.43
N GLU A 200 18.49 15.24 4.99
CA GLU A 200 17.63 15.51 6.15
C GLU A 200 16.17 15.23 5.83
N VAL A 201 15.73 15.50 4.59
CA VAL A 201 14.37 15.20 4.14
C VAL A 201 14.17 13.69 4.09
N ALA A 202 15.13 12.94 3.54
CA ALA A 202 15.07 11.48 3.54
C ALA A 202 15.11 10.92 4.97
N GLN A 203 15.96 11.43 5.84
CA GLN A 203 16.05 10.96 7.22
C GLN A 203 14.77 11.24 8.02
N GLU A 204 14.08 12.36 7.78
CA GLU A 204 12.79 12.65 8.41
C GLU A 204 11.65 11.80 7.83
N ALA A 205 11.62 11.60 6.50
CA ALA A 205 10.61 10.77 5.85
C ALA A 205 10.65 9.29 6.28
N TYR A 206 11.83 8.83 6.70
CA TYR A 206 12.10 7.44 7.07
C TYR A 206 12.55 7.29 8.54
N ASP A 207 12.13 8.18 9.44
CA ASP A 207 12.52 8.13 10.88
C ASP A 207 11.88 6.96 11.66
N ARG A 208 10.89 6.29 11.05
CA ARG A 208 10.14 5.14 11.57
C ARG A 208 10.21 3.96 10.62
N GLU A 209 9.98 2.77 11.15
CA GLU A 209 9.83 1.59 10.30
C GLU A 209 8.55 1.70 9.47
N VAL A 210 8.67 1.50 8.17
CA VAL A 210 7.57 1.65 7.22
C VAL A 210 7.41 0.44 6.32
N ALA A 211 6.18 0.24 5.87
CA ALA A 211 5.81 -0.55 4.72
C ALA A 211 5.04 0.39 3.78
N SER A 212 5.60 0.64 2.61
CA SER A 212 5.04 1.57 1.63
C SER A 212 4.67 0.83 0.37
N VAL A 213 3.55 1.22 -0.22
CA VAL A 213 3.10 0.75 -1.53
C VAL A 213 2.72 1.95 -2.36
N GLY A 214 2.99 1.89 -3.66
CA GLY A 214 2.68 3.00 -4.55
C GLY A 214 2.54 2.61 -6.01
N PHE A 215 2.38 3.63 -6.85
CA PHE A 215 2.18 3.50 -8.29
C PHE A 215 2.97 4.58 -9.03
N TRP A 216 3.74 4.16 -10.03
CA TRP A 216 4.33 5.05 -11.03
C TRP A 216 3.61 4.90 -12.38
N PRO A 217 3.34 6.01 -13.09
CA PRO A 217 2.92 5.97 -14.49
C PRO A 217 4.02 5.46 -15.44
N GLY A 218 5.22 5.25 -14.92
CA GLY A 218 6.48 4.92 -15.61
C GLY A 218 7.57 5.93 -15.21
N GLY A 219 8.82 5.65 -15.58
CA GLY A 219 9.99 6.42 -15.11
C GLY A 219 10.70 5.73 -13.95
N GLY A 220 11.70 6.40 -13.35
CA GLY A 220 12.39 5.90 -12.16
C GLY A 220 13.16 4.58 -12.35
N GLY A 221 13.51 4.21 -13.58
CA GLY A 221 14.17 2.93 -13.91
C GLY A 221 13.27 1.90 -14.57
N LEU A 222 11.97 2.20 -14.72
CA LEU A 222 11.01 1.38 -15.47
C LEU A 222 10.49 2.13 -16.70
N ASP A 223 10.33 1.41 -17.80
CA ASP A 223 9.76 1.91 -19.07
C ASP A 223 8.29 1.51 -19.25
N TYR A 224 7.63 1.13 -18.15
CA TYR A 224 6.21 0.82 -18.08
C TYR A 224 5.59 1.28 -16.75
N PRO A 225 4.27 1.49 -16.70
CA PRO A 225 3.57 1.80 -15.46
C PRO A 225 3.56 0.58 -14.53
N ALA A 226 3.81 0.79 -13.24
CA ALA A 226 3.91 -0.29 -12.27
C ALA A 226 3.50 0.14 -10.86
N PHE A 227 3.01 -0.82 -10.11
CA PHE A 227 2.91 -0.72 -8.66
C PHE A 227 4.22 -1.19 -8.03
N TYR A 228 4.55 -0.60 -6.89
CA TYR A 228 5.72 -0.98 -6.13
C TYR A 228 5.39 -1.16 -4.65
N ALA A 229 6.24 -1.89 -3.96
CA ALA A 229 6.17 -2.06 -2.52
C ALA A 229 7.56 -2.24 -1.91
N TYR A 230 7.84 -1.53 -0.82
CA TYR A 230 9.08 -1.65 -0.07
C TYR A 230 8.85 -1.54 1.43
N ALA A 231 9.84 -1.98 2.19
CA ALA A 231 9.92 -1.75 3.63
C ALA A 231 11.23 -1.03 3.97
N TYR A 232 11.18 -0.10 4.92
CA TYR A 232 12.38 0.54 5.45
C TYR A 232 12.41 0.49 6.98
N PRO A 233 13.49 -0.01 7.60
CA PRO A 233 14.52 -0.83 6.97
C PRO A 233 13.89 -2.13 6.43
N ALA A 234 14.42 -2.66 5.33
CA ALA A 234 13.94 -3.93 4.80
C ALA A 234 14.27 -5.06 5.80
N PRO A 235 13.27 -5.81 6.31
CA PRO A 235 13.53 -6.88 7.25
C PRO A 235 14.25 -8.05 6.57
N SER A 236 14.96 -8.86 7.38
CA SER A 236 15.66 -10.04 6.86
C SER A 236 14.68 -11.00 6.18
N GLY A 237 15.02 -11.45 4.98
CA GLY A 237 14.17 -12.33 4.17
C GLY A 237 13.11 -11.60 3.33
N PHE A 238 12.94 -10.28 3.45
CA PHE A 238 11.88 -9.53 2.74
C PHE A 238 11.94 -9.73 1.23
N LYS A 239 13.13 -9.59 0.62
CA LYS A 239 13.37 -9.83 -0.81
C LYS A 239 12.88 -11.21 -1.31
N ALA A 240 12.93 -12.23 -0.45
CA ALA A 240 12.59 -13.60 -0.80
C ALA A 240 11.15 -13.99 -0.38
N ALA A 241 10.40 -13.05 0.20
CA ALA A 241 9.05 -13.32 0.66
C ALA A 241 8.13 -13.65 -0.53
N PRO A 242 7.23 -14.63 -0.38
CA PRO A 242 6.23 -14.91 -1.40
C PRO A 242 5.24 -13.75 -1.46
N VAL A 243 5.11 -13.13 -2.63
CA VAL A 243 4.16 -12.05 -2.90
C VAL A 243 3.16 -12.48 -3.96
N GLN A 244 1.96 -11.91 -3.90
CA GLN A 244 0.90 -12.11 -4.86
C GLN A 244 0.62 -10.82 -5.63
N PRO A 245 -0.06 -10.88 -6.78
CA PRO A 245 -0.34 -12.07 -7.58
C PRO A 245 0.93 -12.63 -8.22
N ALA A 246 0.84 -13.74 -8.96
CA ALA A 246 2.01 -14.37 -9.60
C ALA A 246 2.80 -13.46 -10.57
N GLY A 247 2.21 -12.34 -11.02
CA GLY A 247 2.89 -11.32 -11.82
C GLY A 247 3.75 -10.33 -11.02
N ALA A 248 3.73 -10.40 -9.69
CA ALA A 248 4.59 -9.59 -8.82
C ALA A 248 5.97 -10.23 -8.65
N PHE A 249 7.03 -9.42 -8.62
CA PHE A 249 8.41 -9.90 -8.52
C PHE A 249 9.30 -8.89 -7.79
N TRP A 250 10.48 -9.32 -7.33
CA TRP A 250 11.47 -8.43 -6.73
C TRP A 250 12.37 -7.79 -7.81
N HIS A 251 12.56 -6.48 -7.75
CA HIS A 251 13.44 -5.74 -8.65
C HIS A 251 14.75 -5.33 -7.94
N ASP A 252 15.85 -6.01 -8.28
CA ASP A 252 17.14 -5.89 -7.57
C ASP A 252 17.73 -4.48 -7.53
N THR A 253 17.66 -3.74 -8.64
CA THR A 253 18.23 -2.39 -8.71
C THR A 253 17.43 -1.38 -7.92
N LEU A 254 16.12 -1.58 -7.79
CA LEU A 254 15.25 -0.67 -7.04
C LEU A 254 15.22 -1.07 -5.56
N GLY A 255 15.40 -2.37 -5.26
CA GLY A 255 15.29 -2.89 -3.90
C GLY A 255 13.83 -2.97 -3.44
N GLU A 256 12.90 -3.22 -4.37
CA GLU A 256 11.46 -3.18 -4.13
C GLU A 256 10.74 -4.32 -4.86
N PHE A 257 9.56 -4.70 -4.38
CA PHE A 257 8.64 -5.53 -5.15
C PHE A 257 7.93 -4.68 -6.20
N ILE A 258 7.79 -5.22 -7.41
CA ILE A 258 7.13 -4.59 -8.55
C ILE A 258 5.99 -5.48 -9.03
N LEU A 259 4.85 -4.86 -9.32
CA LEU A 259 3.74 -5.47 -10.04
C LEU A 259 3.40 -4.60 -11.27
N PRO A 260 3.62 -5.08 -12.50
CA PRO A 260 3.29 -4.32 -13.70
C PRO A 260 1.81 -3.95 -13.73
N TYR A 261 1.51 -2.70 -14.09
CA TYR A 261 0.12 -2.22 -14.18
C TYR A 261 -0.71 -3.07 -15.14
N ALA A 262 -0.10 -3.51 -16.26
CA ALA A 262 -0.76 -4.38 -17.24
C ALA A 262 -1.22 -5.72 -16.63
N ALA A 263 -0.52 -6.26 -15.62
CA ALA A 263 -0.93 -7.49 -14.95
C ALA A 263 -2.20 -7.28 -14.11
N VAL A 264 -2.37 -6.08 -13.51
CA VAL A 264 -3.60 -5.69 -12.83
C VAL A 264 -4.72 -5.43 -13.84
N GLN A 265 -4.43 -4.64 -14.87
CA GLN A 265 -5.40 -4.23 -15.88
C GLN A 265 -6.00 -5.41 -16.68
N SER A 266 -5.20 -6.46 -16.93
CA SER A 266 -5.63 -7.67 -17.64
C SER A 266 -6.21 -8.77 -16.74
N ALA A 267 -6.19 -8.59 -15.42
CA ALA A 267 -6.77 -9.57 -14.49
C ALA A 267 -8.30 -9.63 -14.63
N THR A 268 -8.87 -10.80 -14.33
CA THR A 268 -10.34 -10.99 -14.28
C THR A 268 -10.99 -10.05 -13.26
N ASP A 269 -10.32 -9.82 -12.13
CA ASP A 269 -10.67 -8.81 -11.14
C ASP A 269 -9.43 -7.95 -10.81
N PRO A 270 -9.28 -6.79 -11.47
CA PRO A 270 -8.15 -5.89 -11.23
C PRO A 270 -8.05 -5.37 -9.80
N ASP A 271 -9.20 -5.10 -9.15
CA ASP A 271 -9.20 -4.57 -7.78
C ASP A 271 -8.70 -5.65 -6.80
N ALA A 272 -9.09 -6.91 -7.01
CA ALA A 272 -8.61 -8.03 -6.22
C ALA A 272 -7.11 -8.31 -6.46
N ALA A 273 -6.67 -8.25 -7.72
CA ALA A 273 -5.26 -8.45 -8.08
C ALA A 273 -4.35 -7.42 -7.41
N LEU A 274 -4.72 -6.13 -7.45
CA LEU A 274 -3.97 -5.10 -6.75
C LEU A 274 -4.05 -5.29 -5.23
N THR A 275 -5.23 -5.57 -4.68
CA THR A 275 -5.39 -5.83 -3.23
C THR A 275 -4.48 -6.95 -2.74
N ALA A 276 -4.37 -8.06 -3.49
CA ALA A 276 -3.47 -9.17 -3.14
C ALA A 276 -2.01 -8.72 -3.08
N PHE A 277 -1.57 -7.83 -3.96
CA PHE A 277 -0.22 -7.24 -3.91
C PHE A 277 0.01 -6.36 -2.70
N LEU A 278 -0.91 -5.44 -2.42
CA LEU A 278 -0.77 -4.53 -1.28
C LEU A 278 -0.70 -5.30 0.05
N HIS A 279 -1.54 -6.32 0.19
CA HIS A 279 -1.60 -7.11 1.42
C HIS A 279 -0.45 -8.11 1.54
N SER A 280 -0.11 -8.88 0.50
CA SER A 280 0.98 -9.85 0.59
C SER A 280 2.35 -9.20 0.84
N THR A 281 2.60 -8.02 0.25
CA THR A 281 3.84 -7.25 0.49
C THR A 281 3.86 -6.62 1.89
N TYR A 282 2.71 -6.12 2.36
CA TYR A 282 2.57 -5.65 3.74
C TYR A 282 2.75 -6.78 4.76
N ASP A 283 2.12 -7.93 4.55
CA ASP A 283 2.21 -9.10 5.43
C ASP A 283 3.67 -9.56 5.52
N ALA A 284 4.38 -9.61 4.38
CA ALA A 284 5.81 -9.89 4.36
C ALA A 284 6.62 -8.90 5.20
N ALA A 285 6.36 -7.60 5.07
CA ALA A 285 7.06 -6.57 5.83
C ALA A 285 6.76 -6.65 7.34
N ALA A 286 5.48 -6.79 7.70
CA ALA A 286 5.03 -6.81 9.08
C ALA A 286 5.45 -8.10 9.82
N ASP A 287 5.31 -9.27 9.19
CA ASP A 287 5.67 -10.55 9.79
C ASP A 287 7.18 -10.68 9.98
N LEU A 288 7.97 -10.39 8.94
CA LEU A 288 9.43 -10.48 9.01
C LEU A 288 10.03 -9.37 9.86
N GLY A 289 9.38 -8.20 9.88
CA GLY A 289 9.72 -7.10 10.77
C GLY A 289 9.29 -7.32 12.21
N GLY A 290 8.47 -8.34 12.51
CA GLY A 290 7.93 -8.58 13.85
C GLY A 290 7.12 -7.40 14.37
N TRP A 291 6.26 -6.82 13.54
CA TRP A 291 5.36 -5.73 13.92
C TRP A 291 4.28 -6.26 14.87
N ASP A 292 3.79 -5.40 15.77
CA ASP A 292 2.65 -5.73 16.64
C ASP A 292 1.35 -5.63 15.85
N ARG A 293 1.11 -6.64 15.01
CA ARG A 293 -0.06 -6.70 14.11
C ARG A 293 -1.35 -6.66 14.91
N ASP A 294 -1.35 -7.22 16.12
CA ASP A 294 -2.50 -7.21 17.02
C ASP A 294 -2.95 -5.79 17.38
N LEU A 295 -1.99 -4.91 17.65
CA LEU A 295 -2.23 -3.50 17.94
C LEU A 295 -2.50 -2.66 16.67
N LEU A 296 -1.90 -3.05 15.53
CA LEU A 296 -1.84 -2.23 14.34
C LEU A 296 -2.96 -2.50 13.33
N GLU A 297 -3.61 -3.65 13.39
CA GLU A 297 -4.55 -4.11 12.36
C GLU A 297 -5.97 -4.31 12.88
N CYS A 298 -6.91 -4.31 11.94
CA CYS A 298 -8.31 -4.62 12.18
C CYS A 298 -8.95 -5.13 10.89
N GLY A 299 -10.14 -5.73 10.98
CA GLY A 299 -10.89 -6.15 9.78
C GLY A 299 -11.27 -4.96 8.88
N PRO A 300 -11.41 -5.12 7.55
CA PRO A 300 -11.72 -4.04 6.61
C PRO A 300 -12.92 -3.16 7.00
N GLY A 301 -12.85 -1.88 6.66
CA GLY A 301 -13.94 -0.93 6.88
C GLY A 301 -15.10 -1.15 5.90
N HIS A 302 -16.33 -1.02 6.39
CA HIS A 302 -17.56 -1.14 5.59
C HIS A 302 -18.38 0.17 5.68
N PRO A 303 -18.96 0.65 4.56
CA PRO A 303 -19.77 1.86 4.57
C PRO A 303 -20.93 1.80 5.57
N ARG A 304 -21.08 2.87 6.37
CA ARG A 304 -22.12 3.03 7.41
C ARG A 304 -22.05 2.02 8.57
N GLN A 305 -20.95 1.29 8.72
CA GLN A 305 -20.72 0.39 9.83
C GLN A 305 -19.58 0.92 10.69
N VAL A 306 -19.93 1.43 11.87
CA VAL A 306 -18.93 1.81 12.89
C VAL A 306 -18.34 0.53 13.45
N ARG A 307 -17.01 0.46 13.54
CA ARG A 307 -16.35 -0.71 14.12
C ARG A 307 -16.63 -0.80 15.62
N PRO A 308 -16.94 -2.00 16.15
CA PRO A 308 -17.02 -2.19 17.59
C PRO A 308 -15.62 -2.00 18.22
N HIS A 309 -15.59 -1.65 19.51
CA HIS A 309 -14.35 -1.35 20.24
C HIS A 309 -13.37 -2.54 20.27
N ASP A 310 -13.86 -3.77 20.11
CA ASP A 310 -13.14 -5.04 20.16
C ASP A 310 -13.04 -5.72 18.78
N ALA A 311 -13.20 -4.97 17.68
CA ALA A 311 -13.11 -5.51 16.32
C ALA A 311 -11.74 -6.16 16.05
N GLY A 312 -11.65 -7.47 16.26
CA GLY A 312 -10.44 -8.27 16.02
C GLY A 312 -10.06 -8.41 14.54
N HIS A 313 -8.96 -9.12 14.31
CA HIS A 313 -8.29 -9.35 13.01
C HIS A 313 -9.11 -10.22 12.08
N HIS A 314 -10.14 -9.65 11.46
CA HIS A 314 -10.81 -10.30 10.33
C HIS A 314 -10.39 -9.63 9.03
N TYR A 315 -9.09 -9.70 8.72
CA TYR A 315 -8.61 -9.54 7.34
C TYR A 315 -8.32 -10.93 6.77
N ALA A 316 -9.30 -11.51 6.06
CA ALA A 316 -9.03 -12.64 5.17
C ALA A 316 -8.81 -12.06 3.77
N LEU A 317 -7.61 -12.27 3.20
CA LEU A 317 -7.39 -12.06 1.77
C LEU A 317 -8.51 -12.76 0.98
N PRO A 318 -9.01 -12.20 -0.13
CA PRO A 318 -9.79 -12.99 -1.08
C PRO A 318 -8.85 -14.08 -1.61
N THR A 319 -8.99 -15.27 -1.06
CA THR A 319 -8.25 -16.46 -1.47
C THR A 319 -8.80 -16.87 -2.83
N VAL A 320 -7.95 -16.77 -3.85
CA VAL A 320 -8.18 -17.48 -5.10
C VAL A 320 -7.82 -18.95 -4.84
N SER A 321 -8.83 -19.81 -5.07
CA SER A 321 -8.92 -21.28 -5.00
C SER A 321 -8.87 -21.98 -3.63
N ASP A 322 -10.04 -22.45 -3.18
CA ASP A 322 -10.36 -23.76 -2.59
C ASP A 322 -9.34 -24.49 -1.68
N GLU A 323 -8.64 -23.79 -0.78
CA GLU A 323 -7.91 -24.44 0.31
C GLU A 323 -8.74 -24.53 1.60
N VAL A 324 -9.90 -25.19 1.52
CA VAL A 324 -10.79 -25.42 2.66
C VAL A 324 -10.24 -26.58 3.50
N ILE A 325 -10.16 -26.39 4.82
CA ILE A 325 -9.92 -27.51 5.74
C ILE A 325 -11.24 -28.26 5.91
N GLU A 326 -11.28 -29.52 5.49
CA GLU A 326 -12.44 -30.38 5.65
C GLU A 326 -12.35 -31.14 6.98
N ARG A 327 -13.45 -31.15 7.75
CA ARG A 327 -13.59 -31.96 8.95
C ARG A 327 -14.40 -33.21 8.63
N GLU A 328 -13.76 -34.37 8.72
CA GLU A 328 -14.40 -35.67 8.64
C GLU A 328 -14.59 -36.22 10.05
N ASP A 329 -15.83 -36.36 10.50
CA ASP A 329 -16.14 -36.67 11.90
C ASP A 329 -16.91 -37.99 12.02
N GLY A 330 -16.48 -38.84 12.95
CA GLY A 330 -17.11 -40.11 13.28
C GLY A 330 -17.47 -40.20 14.77
N PRO A 331 -18.13 -41.29 15.21
CA PRO A 331 -18.66 -41.40 16.57
C PRO A 331 -17.59 -41.38 17.66
N THR A 332 -16.41 -41.94 17.39
CA THR A 332 -15.30 -42.06 18.36
C THR A 332 -14.00 -41.40 17.91
N LYS A 333 -13.88 -41.06 16.62
CA LYS A 333 -12.69 -40.46 16.00
C LYS A 333 -13.10 -39.51 14.89
N GLY A 334 -12.23 -38.57 14.56
CA GLY A 334 -12.36 -37.72 13.39
C GLY A 334 -11.00 -37.24 12.89
N ARG A 335 -11.01 -36.52 11.78
CA ARG A 335 -9.81 -35.92 11.20
C ARG A 335 -10.12 -34.60 10.51
N TYR A 336 -9.11 -33.74 10.45
CA TYR A 336 -9.07 -32.55 9.61
C TYR A 336 -8.14 -32.81 8.46
N ARG A 337 -8.58 -32.49 7.24
CA ARG A 337 -7.84 -32.73 6.00
C ARG A 337 -7.69 -31.42 5.24
N LEU A 338 -6.50 -31.18 4.69
CA LEU A 338 -6.23 -30.07 3.78
C LEU A 338 -5.50 -30.59 2.55
N VAL A 339 -6.03 -30.32 1.36
CA VAL A 339 -5.42 -30.69 0.09
C VAL A 339 -4.88 -29.43 -0.59
N ILE A 340 -3.57 -29.41 -0.87
CA ILE A 340 -2.90 -28.33 -1.59
C ILE A 340 -2.15 -28.95 -2.76
N ASP A 341 -2.38 -28.46 -3.99
CA ASP A 341 -1.73 -28.97 -5.21
C ASP A 341 -1.88 -30.51 -5.38
N GLY A 342 -3.01 -31.08 -4.93
CA GLY A 342 -3.27 -32.53 -4.94
C GLY A 342 -2.55 -33.35 -3.86
N VAL A 343 -1.80 -32.69 -2.96
CA VAL A 343 -1.10 -33.32 -1.83
C VAL A 343 -1.90 -33.10 -0.54
N GLU A 344 -2.14 -34.16 0.20
CA GLU A 344 -2.97 -34.16 1.41
C GLU A 344 -2.14 -34.06 2.70
N ALA A 345 -2.47 -33.12 3.56
CA ALA A 345 -2.07 -33.12 4.96
C ALA A 345 -3.28 -33.43 5.86
N GLU A 346 -3.04 -34.09 6.99
CA GLU A 346 -4.10 -34.47 7.92
C GLU A 346 -3.73 -34.27 9.39
N MET A 347 -4.76 -34.13 10.22
CA MET A 347 -4.66 -34.16 11.67
C MET A 347 -5.81 -34.99 12.25
N THR A 348 -5.50 -36.02 13.03
CA THR A 348 -6.49 -36.93 13.60
C THR A 348 -6.74 -36.64 15.07
N TYR A 349 -7.98 -36.91 15.51
CA TYR A 349 -8.36 -36.85 16.90
C TYR A 349 -9.28 -38.01 17.31
N SER A 350 -9.21 -38.35 18.60
CA SER A 350 -10.09 -39.33 19.24
C SER A 350 -11.00 -38.64 20.26
N ARG A 351 -12.29 -38.99 20.29
CA ARG A 351 -13.27 -38.46 21.25
C ARG A 351 -13.28 -39.32 22.50
N ILE A 352 -12.94 -38.73 23.64
CA ILE A 352 -13.02 -39.41 24.95
C ILE A 352 -14.45 -39.36 25.48
N ASN A 353 -15.11 -38.21 25.30
CA ASN A 353 -16.53 -38.01 25.59
C ASN A 353 -17.06 -36.80 24.81
N SER A 354 -18.30 -36.39 25.05
CA SER A 354 -18.94 -35.27 24.34
C SER A 354 -18.28 -33.90 24.58
N LYS A 355 -17.35 -33.79 25.55
CA LYS A 355 -16.68 -32.54 25.95
C LYS A 355 -15.15 -32.61 25.85
N LEU A 356 -14.58 -33.71 25.37
CA LEU A 356 -13.14 -33.91 25.40
C LEU A 356 -12.64 -34.69 24.19
N ILE A 357 -11.71 -34.10 23.45
CA ILE A 357 -11.01 -34.72 22.33
C ILE A 357 -9.50 -34.79 22.59
N VAL A 358 -8.86 -35.79 22.00
CA VAL A 358 -7.42 -36.01 22.06
C VAL A 358 -6.87 -35.86 20.64
N ILE A 359 -5.99 -34.89 20.41
CA ILE A 359 -5.26 -34.78 19.14
C ILE A 359 -4.07 -35.75 19.21
N ASP A 360 -4.11 -36.81 18.42
CA ASP A 360 -3.16 -37.93 18.51
C ASP A 360 -2.10 -37.90 17.39
N HIS A 361 -2.39 -37.32 16.22
CA HIS A 361 -1.44 -37.21 15.13
C HIS A 361 -1.64 -35.95 14.27
N THR A 362 -0.54 -35.43 13.72
CA THR A 362 -0.52 -34.37 12.70
C THR A 362 0.51 -34.76 11.64
N GLY A 363 0.05 -35.05 10.42
CA GLY A 363 0.85 -35.48 9.30
C GLY A 363 0.88 -34.43 8.20
N VAL A 364 2.07 -33.89 7.91
CA VAL A 364 2.28 -32.95 6.81
C VAL A 364 3.32 -33.56 5.87
N PRO A 365 2.96 -33.91 4.62
CA PRO A 365 3.92 -34.41 3.65
C PRO A 365 5.07 -33.43 3.40
N GLU A 366 6.22 -33.96 3.00
CA GLU A 366 7.42 -33.16 2.77
C GLU A 366 7.21 -32.04 1.74
N ALA A 367 6.43 -32.30 0.70
CA ALA A 367 6.06 -31.32 -0.32
C ALA A 367 5.31 -30.09 0.23
N LEU A 368 4.72 -30.19 1.43
CA LEU A 368 3.94 -29.14 2.09
C LEU A 368 4.67 -28.52 3.29
N ARG A 369 5.94 -28.89 3.56
CA ARG A 369 6.75 -28.28 4.62
C ARG A 369 7.03 -26.81 4.33
N GLY A 370 7.22 -26.02 5.40
CA GLY A 370 7.48 -24.57 5.30
C GLY A 370 6.24 -23.70 5.04
N ARG A 371 5.10 -24.29 4.63
CA ARG A 371 3.85 -23.57 4.33
C ARG A 371 2.89 -23.43 5.53
N LYS A 372 3.38 -23.66 6.76
CA LYS A 372 2.59 -23.65 8.02
C LYS A 372 1.32 -24.54 8.01
N VAL A 373 1.24 -25.55 7.15
CA VAL A 373 0.03 -26.41 6.99
C VAL A 373 -0.37 -27.11 8.28
N GLY A 374 0.58 -27.67 9.03
CA GLY A 374 0.28 -28.31 10.32
C GLY A 374 -0.28 -27.33 11.35
N GLU A 375 0.22 -26.09 11.37
CA GLU A 375 -0.29 -25.05 12.28
C GLU A 375 -1.73 -24.67 11.92
N ARG A 376 -2.04 -24.55 10.62
CA ARG A 376 -3.41 -24.30 10.13
C ARG A 376 -4.39 -25.38 10.60
N LEU A 377 -4.01 -26.65 10.51
CA LEU A 377 -4.84 -27.77 10.99
C LEU A 377 -5.09 -27.71 12.51
N VAL A 378 -4.05 -27.41 13.30
CA VAL A 378 -4.17 -27.31 14.77
C VAL A 378 -5.03 -26.10 15.15
N ARG A 379 -4.82 -24.95 14.51
CA ARG A 379 -5.61 -23.73 14.75
C ARG A 379 -7.09 -23.97 14.48
N HIS A 380 -7.40 -24.60 13.35
CA HIS A 380 -8.79 -24.90 13.00
C HIS A 380 -9.46 -25.82 14.03
N ALA A 381 -8.73 -26.81 14.55
CA ALA A 381 -9.25 -27.66 15.62
C ALA A 381 -9.44 -26.92 16.96
N VAL A 382 -8.60 -25.93 17.27
CA VAL A 382 -8.78 -25.06 18.44
C VAL A 382 -10.03 -24.20 18.28
N GLU A 383 -10.25 -23.62 17.10
CA GLU A 383 -11.44 -22.83 16.79
C GLU A 383 -12.72 -23.67 16.87
N ASP A 384 -12.70 -24.87 16.30
CA ASP A 384 -13.78 -25.84 16.42
C ASP A 384 -14.02 -26.24 17.86
N ALA A 385 -12.97 -26.42 18.66
CA ALA A 385 -13.09 -26.75 20.08
C ALA A 385 -13.76 -25.62 20.87
N ARG A 386 -13.43 -24.36 20.59
CA ARG A 386 -14.12 -23.19 21.18
C ARG A 386 -15.58 -23.14 20.78
N ARG A 387 -15.86 -23.28 19.48
CA ARG A 387 -17.22 -23.23 18.93
C ARG A 387 -18.10 -24.33 19.51
N ASP A 388 -17.56 -25.54 19.60
CA ASP A 388 -18.30 -26.73 20.01
C ASP A 388 -18.30 -26.92 21.55
N GLY A 389 -17.55 -26.08 22.29
CA GLY A 389 -17.45 -26.14 23.75
C GLY A 389 -16.75 -27.41 24.26
N VAL A 390 -15.80 -27.95 23.49
CA VAL A 390 -15.01 -29.15 23.84
C VAL A 390 -13.59 -28.77 24.24
N SER A 391 -13.00 -29.54 25.17
CA SER A 391 -11.59 -29.39 25.55
C SER A 391 -10.69 -30.31 24.73
N ILE A 392 -9.42 -29.94 24.60
CA ILE A 392 -8.38 -30.65 23.87
C ILE A 392 -7.32 -31.20 24.82
N ILE A 393 -6.88 -32.45 24.59
CA ILE A 393 -5.60 -32.99 25.06
C ILE A 393 -4.68 -33.17 23.85
N PRO A 394 -3.57 -32.42 23.72
CA PRO A 394 -2.65 -32.55 22.60
C PRO A 394 -1.58 -33.59 22.89
N LEU A 395 -1.84 -34.86 22.59
CA LEU A 395 -0.84 -35.93 22.71
C LEU A 395 0.17 -35.91 21.56
N CYS A 396 -0.23 -35.47 20.38
CA CYS A 396 0.68 -35.25 19.27
C CYS A 396 1.76 -34.22 19.67
N PRO A 397 3.06 -34.55 19.59
CA PRO A 397 4.13 -33.62 19.96
C PRO A 397 4.10 -32.31 19.15
N PHE A 398 3.71 -32.39 17.87
CA PHE A 398 3.56 -31.22 17.02
C PHE A 398 2.41 -30.32 17.51
N ALA A 399 1.21 -30.87 17.70
CA ALA A 399 0.06 -30.11 18.18
C ALA A 399 0.35 -29.47 19.55
N LYS A 400 1.00 -30.22 20.46
CA LYS A 400 1.43 -29.71 21.77
C LYS A 400 2.41 -28.55 21.62
N ALA A 401 3.41 -28.68 20.75
CA ALA A 401 4.39 -27.62 20.51
C ALA A 401 3.74 -26.35 19.92
N GLN A 402 2.75 -26.49 19.02
CA GLN A 402 2.02 -25.35 18.49
C GLN A 402 1.17 -24.68 19.59
N ILE A 403 0.35 -25.44 20.32
CA ILE A 403 -0.47 -24.87 21.40
C ILE A 403 0.40 -24.17 22.46
N ASN A 404 1.59 -24.70 22.79
CA ASN A 404 2.51 -24.03 23.72
C ASN A 404 3.10 -22.71 23.18
N ARG A 405 3.23 -22.55 21.85
CA ARG A 405 3.70 -21.30 21.23
C ARG A 405 2.61 -20.23 21.14
N HIS A 406 1.35 -20.61 21.33
CA HIS A 406 0.17 -19.77 21.24
C HIS A 406 -0.52 -19.67 22.61
N PRO A 407 -0.13 -18.72 23.49
CA PRO A 407 -0.73 -18.56 24.82
C PRO A 407 -2.25 -18.42 24.78
N GLU A 408 -2.78 -17.85 23.71
CA GLU A 408 -4.21 -17.68 23.47
C GLU A 408 -4.94 -19.00 23.22
N TRP A 409 -4.28 -20.11 22.85
CA TRP A 409 -4.88 -21.44 22.65
C TRP A 409 -4.96 -22.28 23.94
N GLN A 410 -4.45 -21.76 25.05
CA GLN A 410 -4.44 -22.47 26.33
C GLN A 410 -5.85 -22.58 26.94
N ASP A 411 -6.81 -21.79 26.45
CA ASP A 411 -8.20 -21.75 26.90
C ASP A 411 -8.98 -23.04 26.59
N VAL A 412 -8.65 -23.72 25.48
CA VAL A 412 -9.29 -24.98 25.08
C VAL A 412 -8.63 -26.21 25.68
N LEU A 413 -7.50 -26.08 26.38
CA LEU A 413 -6.86 -27.24 27.00
C LEU A 413 -7.69 -27.75 28.17
N GLN A 414 -7.76 -29.08 28.30
CA GLN A 414 -8.27 -29.67 29.53
C GLN A 414 -7.33 -29.26 30.67
N ARG A 415 -7.84 -28.45 31.61
CA ARG A 415 -7.11 -28.16 32.85
C ARG A 415 -7.01 -29.44 33.66
N SER A 416 -5.80 -29.93 33.87
CA SER A 416 -5.53 -30.90 34.93
C SER A 416 -6.06 -30.31 36.23
N GLY A 417 -6.97 -31.01 36.90
CA GLY A 417 -7.55 -30.57 38.16
C GLY A 417 -6.46 -30.24 39.19
N ALA A 418 -6.76 -29.25 40.02
CA ALA A 418 -6.11 -28.97 41.29
C ALA A 418 -6.08 -30.19 42.21
#